data_AF-A0A4Q4X1V6-F1
#
_entry.id   AF-A0A4Q4X1V6-F1
#
_cell.length_a   1.000
_cell.length_b   1.000
_cell.length_c   1.000
_cell.angle_alpha   90.00
_cell.angle_beta   90.00
_cell.angle_gamma   90.00
#
_symmetry.space_group_name_H-M   'P 1'
#
loop_
_entity.id
_entity.type
_entity.pdbx_description
1 polymer ?
#
loop_
_entity_poly.entity_id
_entity_poly.type
_entity_poly.pdbx_seq_one_letter_code
_entity_poly.pdbx_strand_id
1 'polypeptide(L)'
;MLLRAFAFGRDRWDPTHRFETSWLLPPWALFAFRALFALYAFTTLFFRIGWGCTHPSSTPATAGDGDTTNTADAPVEVGGERCGSTKASFSFFTVLTYWGIAFYLLVAAVHTATYARNATSRGPLLARFPRPLQALHSLFYTTVITYPLLVTIVYWAVLYPTSFGAAGGFPNVYTAWGNASQHALNSLFALFEIFIPRTQPPPLVHLWWLIVILALYLGLAYVTLATQGFYVYPFLNPAENAGGRRGVTGYIFGILAGVIVVFGVVWGVVWVRRWVTEEKMGCKGKFAAGGRGSGVDQADPEMTMRAETGD
;
A
#
# COMPACT_ATOMS: atom_id res chain seq x y z
N MET A 1 -24.89 19.36 4.39
CA MET A 1 -23.71 18.82 5.11
C MET A 1 -22.90 17.85 4.25
N LEU A 2 -23.49 16.85 3.57
CA LEU A 2 -22.75 15.88 2.74
C LEU A 2 -21.87 16.49 1.62
N LEU A 3 -22.32 17.53 0.92
CA LEU A 3 -21.54 18.18 -0.15
C LEU A 3 -20.22 18.83 0.35
N ARG A 4 -20.13 19.21 1.62
CA ARG A 4 -18.89 19.74 2.21
C ARG A 4 -17.89 18.62 2.58
N ALA A 5 -18.35 17.38 2.78
CA ALA A 5 -17.49 16.27 3.17
C ALA A 5 -16.54 15.80 2.05
N PHE A 6 -16.88 16.11 0.79
CA PHE A 6 -16.08 15.79 -0.40
C PHE A 6 -15.44 17.03 -1.05
N ALA A 7 -15.62 18.21 -0.46
CA ALA A 7 -15.02 19.43 -0.97
C ALA A 7 -13.55 19.53 -0.55
N PHE A 8 -12.67 19.94 -1.47
CA PHE A 8 -11.27 20.21 -1.10
C PHE A 8 -11.18 21.43 -0.18
N GLY A 9 -10.34 21.32 0.85
CA GLY A 9 -10.01 22.45 1.73
C GLY A 9 -9.40 23.61 0.95
N ARG A 10 -9.65 24.83 1.43
CA ARG A 10 -9.08 26.06 0.85
C ARG A 10 -7.71 26.39 1.46
N ASP A 11 -7.41 25.84 2.63
CA ASP A 11 -6.16 26.06 3.36
C ASP A 11 -4.95 25.51 2.62
N ARG A 12 -3.76 26.07 2.87
CA ARG A 12 -2.51 25.64 2.22
C ARG A 12 -2.28 24.13 2.40
N TRP A 13 -1.99 23.44 1.29
CA TRP A 13 -1.65 22.01 1.33
C TRP A 13 -0.32 21.81 2.05
N ASP A 14 -0.31 20.89 3.01
CA ASP A 14 0.88 20.42 3.73
C ASP A 14 1.91 21.54 4.00
N PRO A 15 1.56 22.56 4.81
CA PRO A 15 2.37 23.77 4.98
C PRO A 15 3.77 23.49 5.56
N THR A 16 3.96 22.31 6.17
CA THR A 16 5.22 21.89 6.81
C THR A 16 5.91 20.72 6.10
N HIS A 17 5.49 20.40 4.87
CA HIS A 17 6.13 19.42 3.97
C HIS A 17 6.33 18.05 4.61
N ARG A 18 5.29 17.54 5.27
CA ARG A 18 5.27 16.29 6.03
C ARG A 18 5.37 15.06 5.14
N PHE A 19 4.90 15.12 3.90
CA PHE A 19 5.09 14.03 2.94
C PHE A 19 6.55 13.90 2.49
N GLU A 20 7.29 15.01 2.44
CA GLU A 20 8.67 15.08 1.95
C GLU A 20 9.74 15.12 3.04
N THR A 21 9.35 15.16 4.32
CA THR A 21 10.27 15.24 5.46
C THR A 21 10.13 14.07 6.43
N SER A 22 11.18 13.84 7.23
CA SER A 22 11.25 12.83 8.28
C SER A 22 11.69 13.48 9.59
N TRP A 23 11.25 12.93 10.71
CA TRP A 23 11.70 13.33 12.05
C TRP A 23 13.11 12.78 12.35
N LEU A 24 13.51 11.70 11.69
CA LEU A 24 14.76 10.99 11.90
C LEU A 24 15.82 11.33 10.84
N LEU A 25 15.44 11.25 9.56
CA LEU A 25 16.34 11.31 8.41
C LEU A 25 16.38 12.71 7.76
N PRO A 26 17.54 13.17 7.27
CA PRO A 26 17.60 14.33 6.39
C PRO A 26 16.93 14.03 5.04
N PRO A 27 16.47 15.04 4.27
CA PRO A 27 15.66 14.82 3.08
C PRO A 27 16.37 13.99 2.00
N TRP A 28 17.67 14.17 1.82
CA TRP A 28 18.45 13.35 0.88
C TRP A 28 18.53 11.88 1.27
N ALA A 29 18.58 11.56 2.57
CA ALA A 29 18.54 10.18 3.03
C ALA A 29 17.14 9.59 2.86
N LEU A 30 16.08 10.33 3.21
CA LEU A 30 14.69 9.88 2.98
C LEU A 30 14.44 9.61 1.50
N PHE A 31 14.92 10.48 0.61
CA PHE A 31 14.90 10.25 -0.83
C PHE A 31 15.62 8.95 -1.21
N ALA A 32 16.84 8.74 -0.72
CA ALA A 32 17.64 7.56 -1.06
C ALA A 32 16.95 6.26 -0.64
N PHE A 33 16.35 6.20 0.56
CA PHE A 33 15.59 5.02 1.00
C PHE A 33 14.35 4.77 0.13
N ARG A 34 13.54 5.81 -0.14
CA ARG A 34 12.37 5.69 -1.02
C ARG A 34 12.75 5.25 -2.43
N ALA A 35 13.81 5.82 -3.00
CA ALA A 35 14.32 5.45 -4.30
C ALA A 35 14.87 4.01 -4.33
N LEU A 36 15.58 3.58 -3.29
CA LEU A 36 16.08 2.21 -3.16
C LEU A 36 14.93 1.20 -3.06
N PHE A 37 13.90 1.47 -2.25
CA PHE A 37 12.74 0.60 -2.13
C PHE A 37 11.92 0.57 -3.42
N ALA A 38 11.75 1.71 -4.09
CA ALA A 38 11.11 1.76 -5.41
C ALA A 38 11.88 0.91 -6.43
N LEU A 39 13.21 1.07 -6.49
CA LEU A 39 14.07 0.30 -7.38
C LEU A 39 13.92 -1.21 -7.11
N TYR A 40 14.01 -1.63 -5.85
CA TYR A 40 13.83 -3.03 -5.47
C TYR A 40 12.45 -3.57 -5.87
N ALA A 41 11.39 -2.81 -5.61
CA ALA A 41 10.03 -3.22 -5.93
C ALA A 41 9.82 -3.37 -7.45
N PHE A 42 10.29 -2.41 -8.25
CA PHE A 42 10.26 -2.51 -9.72
C PHE A 42 11.12 -3.66 -10.24
N THR A 43 12.34 -3.85 -9.71
CA THR A 43 13.19 -4.99 -10.08
C THR A 43 12.46 -6.30 -9.79
N THR A 44 11.80 -6.42 -8.64
CA THR A 44 11.01 -7.61 -8.29
C THR A 44 9.88 -7.83 -9.31
N LEU A 45 9.11 -6.80 -9.63
CA LEU A 45 7.98 -6.87 -10.56
C LEU A 45 8.43 -7.27 -11.97
N PHE A 46 9.42 -6.58 -12.53
CA PHE A 46 9.92 -6.87 -13.87
C PHE A 46 10.63 -8.22 -13.95
N PHE A 47 11.37 -8.60 -12.91
CA PHE A 47 12.00 -9.92 -12.86
C PHE A 47 10.95 -11.03 -12.80
N ARG A 48 9.87 -10.88 -12.00
CA ARG A 48 8.77 -11.86 -11.98
C ARG A 48 8.08 -11.99 -13.34
N ILE A 49 7.81 -10.86 -14.02
CA ILE A 49 7.26 -10.83 -15.37
C ILE A 49 8.17 -11.57 -16.36
N GLY A 50 9.46 -11.27 -16.37
CA GLY A 50 10.44 -11.90 -17.25
C GLY A 50 10.61 -13.39 -16.96
N TRP A 51 10.65 -13.77 -15.68
CA TRP A 51 10.77 -15.16 -15.25
C TRP A 51 9.54 -15.98 -15.68
N GLY A 52 8.32 -15.50 -15.43
CA GLY A 52 7.07 -16.18 -15.83
C GLY A 52 6.88 -16.29 -17.35
N CYS A 53 7.63 -15.51 -18.13
CA CYS A 53 7.65 -15.59 -19.60
C CYS A 53 8.70 -16.56 -20.17
N THR A 54 9.67 -16.98 -19.34
CA THR A 54 10.87 -17.73 -19.77
C THR A 54 11.00 -19.08 -19.09
N HIS A 55 10.29 -19.31 -17.99
CA HIS A 55 10.30 -20.55 -17.23
C HIS A 55 8.89 -21.14 -17.15
N PRO A 56 8.77 -22.47 -17.07
CA PRO A 56 7.49 -23.11 -16.78
C PRO A 56 6.97 -22.65 -15.41
N SER A 57 5.65 -22.65 -15.24
CA SER A 57 5.02 -22.38 -13.96
C SER A 57 5.57 -23.35 -12.90
N SER A 58 6.14 -22.82 -11.82
CA SER A 58 6.79 -23.61 -10.75
C SER A 58 5.82 -24.10 -9.68
N THR A 59 4.54 -23.79 -9.83
CA THR A 59 3.47 -24.39 -9.04
C THR A 59 3.27 -25.82 -9.53
N PRO A 60 3.34 -26.84 -8.67
CA PRO A 60 2.96 -28.19 -9.06
C PRO A 60 1.54 -28.12 -9.60
N ALA A 61 1.34 -28.45 -10.87
CA ALA A 61 0.02 -28.83 -11.35
C ALA A 61 -0.40 -29.98 -10.43
N THR A 62 -1.44 -29.78 -9.62
CA THR A 62 -2.13 -30.90 -9.01
C THR A 62 -2.66 -31.73 -10.18
N ALA A 63 -1.90 -32.76 -10.52
CA ALA A 63 -2.28 -33.76 -11.50
C ALA A 63 -3.47 -34.54 -10.92
N GLY A 64 -4.68 -34.14 -11.29
CA GLY A 64 -5.91 -34.81 -10.90
C GLY A 64 -7.12 -33.90 -11.03
N ASP A 65 -7.94 -34.18 -12.04
CA ASP A 65 -9.36 -33.81 -12.13
C ASP A 65 -9.74 -32.33 -12.08
N GLY A 66 -9.48 -31.59 -13.17
CA GLY A 66 -10.25 -30.38 -13.51
C GLY A 66 -10.32 -29.28 -12.44
N ASP A 67 -9.45 -29.31 -11.43
CA ASP A 67 -9.47 -28.37 -10.33
C ASP A 67 -8.87 -27.05 -10.79
N THR A 68 -9.67 -25.99 -10.74
CA THR A 68 -9.33 -24.65 -11.24
C THR A 68 -8.71 -23.78 -10.14
N THR A 69 -8.14 -24.42 -9.13
CA THR A 69 -7.53 -23.80 -7.95
C THR A 69 -6.30 -22.99 -8.34
N ASN A 70 -6.37 -21.68 -8.12
CA ASN A 70 -5.23 -20.79 -8.33
C ASN A 70 -4.46 -20.64 -7.02
N THR A 71 -3.15 -20.85 -7.09
CA THR A 71 -2.25 -20.48 -6.00
C THR A 71 -2.05 -18.97 -5.95
N ALA A 72 -1.64 -18.44 -4.80
CA ALA A 72 -1.51 -17.01 -4.54
C ALA A 72 -0.60 -16.23 -5.53
N ASP A 73 0.22 -16.92 -6.33
CA ASP A 73 1.26 -16.33 -7.17
C ASP A 73 1.14 -16.64 -8.67
N ALA A 74 0.34 -17.62 -9.07
CA ALA A 74 0.18 -17.99 -10.46
C ALA A 74 -1.13 -18.78 -10.63
N PRO A 75 -1.92 -18.45 -11.66
CA PRO A 75 -2.98 -19.35 -12.07
C PRO A 75 -2.39 -20.64 -12.64
N VAL A 76 -3.20 -21.70 -12.65
CA VAL A 76 -3.00 -22.85 -13.54
C VAL A 76 -2.78 -22.31 -14.95
N GLU A 77 -1.82 -22.85 -15.72
CA GLU A 77 -1.48 -22.34 -17.06
C GLU A 77 -2.73 -22.03 -17.87
N VAL A 78 -3.00 -20.74 -18.09
CA VAL A 78 -4.11 -20.30 -18.92
C VAL A 78 -3.74 -20.62 -20.37
N GLY A 79 -4.15 -21.79 -20.84
CA GLY A 79 -4.20 -22.16 -22.26
C GLY A 79 -2.87 -22.45 -22.96
N GLY A 80 -1.80 -22.84 -22.25
CA GLY A 80 -0.50 -23.14 -22.88
C GLY A 80 0.15 -21.94 -23.59
N GLU A 81 -0.34 -20.73 -23.31
CA GLU A 81 0.18 -19.50 -23.91
C GLU A 81 1.47 -19.06 -23.23
N ARG A 82 2.46 -18.67 -24.04
CA ARG A 82 3.67 -18.03 -23.54
C ARG A 82 3.31 -16.77 -22.73
N CYS A 83 3.85 -16.64 -21.52
CA CYS A 83 3.52 -15.58 -20.55
C CYS A 83 2.09 -15.60 -19.97
N GLY A 84 1.35 -16.70 -20.06
CA GLY A 84 -0.03 -16.78 -19.54
C GLY A 84 -0.16 -16.35 -18.06
N SER A 85 0.71 -16.89 -17.19
CA SER A 85 0.76 -16.51 -15.76
C SER A 85 1.03 -15.02 -15.56
N THR A 86 1.93 -14.43 -16.36
CA THR A 86 2.21 -12.99 -16.34
C THR A 86 0.98 -12.16 -16.71
N LYS A 87 0.23 -12.54 -17.75
CA LYS A 87 -0.99 -11.82 -18.17
C LYS A 87 -2.04 -11.82 -17.06
N ALA A 88 -2.22 -12.97 -16.42
CA ALA A 88 -3.18 -13.15 -15.35
C ALA A 88 -2.77 -12.49 -14.01
N SER A 89 -1.47 -12.22 -13.81
CA SER A 89 -0.95 -11.64 -12.55
C SER A 89 -1.61 -10.32 -12.15
N PHE A 90 -2.07 -9.51 -13.11
CA PHE A 90 -2.78 -8.26 -12.85
C PHE A 90 -4.20 -8.44 -12.28
N SER A 91 -4.72 -9.67 -12.29
CA SER A 91 -5.98 -10.01 -11.62
C SER A 91 -5.83 -10.10 -10.10
N PHE A 92 -4.62 -10.24 -9.57
CA PHE A 92 -4.37 -10.46 -8.13
C PHE A 92 -4.19 -9.14 -7.39
N PHE A 93 -4.96 -8.93 -6.32
CA PHE A 93 -4.83 -7.73 -5.46
C PHE A 93 -3.44 -7.58 -4.87
N THR A 94 -2.80 -8.69 -4.53
CA THR A 94 -1.43 -8.71 -3.98
C THR A 94 -0.43 -8.10 -4.96
N VAL A 95 -0.53 -8.46 -6.24
CA VAL A 95 0.30 -7.90 -7.32
C VAL A 95 -0.04 -6.43 -7.57
N LEU A 96 -1.32 -6.07 -7.62
CA LEU A 96 -1.77 -4.67 -7.77
C LEU A 96 -1.30 -3.80 -6.60
N THR A 97 -1.35 -4.32 -5.38
CA THR A 97 -0.85 -3.66 -4.17
C THR A 97 0.65 -3.42 -4.29
N TYR A 98 1.42 -4.41 -4.76
CA TYR A 98 2.87 -4.27 -4.90
C TYR A 98 3.27 -3.29 -6.01
N TRP A 99 2.55 -3.25 -7.14
CA TRP A 99 2.67 -2.17 -8.13
C TRP A 99 2.35 -0.80 -7.52
N GLY A 100 1.28 -0.72 -6.72
CA GLY A 100 0.92 0.48 -5.98
C GLY A 100 2.05 0.98 -5.08
N ILE A 101 2.68 0.10 -4.31
CA ILE A 101 3.84 0.42 -3.48
C ILE A 101 5.00 0.94 -4.34
N ALA A 102 5.36 0.24 -5.42
CA ALA A 102 6.47 0.62 -6.29
C ALA A 102 6.30 2.03 -6.86
N PHE A 103 5.11 2.33 -7.42
CA PHE A 103 4.80 3.65 -7.96
C PHE A 103 4.71 4.71 -6.88
N TYR A 104 4.09 4.41 -5.72
CA TYR A 104 4.04 5.34 -4.61
C TYR A 104 5.44 5.75 -4.14
N LEU A 105 6.32 4.77 -3.90
CA LEU A 105 7.68 5.02 -3.44
C LEU A 105 8.48 5.85 -4.45
N LEU A 106 8.29 5.60 -5.75
CA LEU A 106 8.90 6.41 -6.80
C LEU A 106 8.38 7.85 -6.77
N VAL A 107 7.07 8.04 -6.72
CA VAL A 107 6.45 9.39 -6.66
C VAL A 107 6.88 10.13 -5.38
N ALA A 108 6.86 9.45 -4.24
CA ALA A 108 7.32 9.98 -2.96
C ALA A 108 8.81 10.32 -2.99
N ALA A 109 9.66 9.49 -3.62
CA ALA A 109 11.07 9.81 -3.83
C ALA A 109 11.24 11.07 -4.69
N VAL A 110 10.50 11.21 -5.79
CA VAL A 110 10.53 12.41 -6.63
C VAL A 110 10.11 13.65 -5.84
N HIS A 111 9.01 13.59 -5.09
CA HIS A 111 8.57 14.70 -4.22
C HIS A 111 9.67 15.06 -3.20
N THR A 112 10.25 14.07 -2.53
CA THR A 112 11.34 14.26 -1.56
C THR A 112 12.59 14.88 -2.21
N ALA A 113 12.99 14.43 -3.41
CA ALA A 113 14.13 14.99 -4.13
C ALA A 113 13.87 16.44 -4.55
N THR A 114 12.66 16.74 -5.03
CA THR A 114 12.30 18.11 -5.42
C THR A 114 12.26 19.05 -4.21
N TYR A 115 11.81 18.55 -3.05
CA TYR A 115 11.93 19.24 -1.79
C TYR A 115 13.40 19.49 -1.42
N ALA A 116 14.23 18.44 -1.40
CA ALA A 116 15.64 18.53 -1.05
C ALA A 116 16.45 19.48 -1.95
N ARG A 117 16.06 19.63 -3.22
CA ARG A 117 16.71 20.54 -4.20
C ARG A 117 16.17 21.97 -4.16
N ASN A 118 14.86 22.14 -4.01
CA ASN A 118 14.18 23.40 -4.36
C ASN A 118 13.37 24.03 -3.22
N ALA A 119 13.47 23.53 -1.98
CA ALA A 119 12.64 24.01 -0.86
C ALA A 119 12.64 25.54 -0.72
N THR A 120 13.79 26.19 -0.93
CA THR A 120 13.98 27.64 -0.76
C THR A 120 13.72 28.47 -2.02
N SER A 121 13.58 27.86 -3.20
CA SER A 121 13.49 28.59 -4.48
C SER A 121 12.12 28.51 -5.14
N ARG A 122 11.63 27.29 -5.40
CA ARG A 122 10.37 27.05 -6.15
C ARG A 122 9.34 26.24 -5.36
N GLY A 123 9.69 25.83 -4.14
CA GLY A 123 8.92 24.89 -3.35
C GLY A 123 8.95 23.45 -3.92
N PRO A 124 8.50 22.46 -3.13
CA PRO A 124 8.44 21.07 -3.58
C PRO A 124 7.37 20.84 -4.66
N LEU A 125 7.56 19.79 -5.47
CA LEU A 125 6.66 19.48 -6.59
C LEU A 125 5.21 19.22 -6.15
N LEU A 126 5.01 18.49 -5.05
CA LEU A 126 3.67 18.14 -4.56
C LEU A 126 2.86 19.38 -4.19
N ALA A 127 3.48 20.39 -3.57
CA ALA A 127 2.83 21.66 -3.23
C ALA A 127 2.35 22.45 -4.45
N ARG A 128 2.91 22.18 -5.63
CA ARG A 128 2.56 22.84 -6.90
C ARG A 128 1.45 22.13 -7.67
N PHE A 129 1.10 20.90 -7.29
CA PHE A 129 0.01 20.18 -7.94
C PHE A 129 -1.35 20.80 -7.63
N PRO A 130 -2.33 20.69 -8.53
CA PRO A 130 -3.71 21.05 -8.23
C PRO A 130 -4.25 20.18 -7.10
N ARG A 131 -5.23 20.72 -6.35
CA ARG A 131 -5.81 20.08 -5.14
C ARG A 131 -6.24 18.62 -5.32
N PRO A 132 -6.86 18.21 -6.45
CA PRO A 132 -7.21 16.80 -6.64
C PRO A 132 -5.99 15.87 -6.64
N LEU A 133 -4.88 16.27 -7.27
CA LEU A 133 -3.67 15.43 -7.31
C LEU A 133 -2.96 15.38 -5.95
N GLN A 134 -3.04 16.46 -5.16
CA GLN A 134 -2.56 16.47 -3.78
C GLN A 134 -3.37 15.52 -2.89
N ALA A 135 -4.69 15.60 -2.95
CA ALA A 135 -5.58 14.69 -2.23
C ALA A 135 -5.38 13.24 -2.67
N LEU A 136 -5.23 12.98 -3.97
CA LEU A 136 -4.91 11.65 -4.49
C LEU A 136 -3.56 11.15 -3.99
N HIS A 137 -2.53 11.98 -3.88
CA HIS A 137 -1.26 11.56 -3.29
C HIS A 137 -1.41 11.17 -1.81
N SER A 138 -2.23 11.89 -1.05
CA SER A 138 -2.52 11.55 0.34
C SER A 138 -3.36 10.28 0.49
N LEU A 139 -4.33 10.05 -0.40
CA LEU A 139 -5.04 8.79 -0.48
C LEU A 139 -4.10 7.65 -0.88
N PHE A 140 -3.19 7.88 -1.82
CA PHE A 140 -2.18 6.89 -2.26
C PHE A 140 -1.21 6.53 -1.12
N TYR A 141 -0.79 7.50 -0.32
CA TYR A 141 -0.07 7.21 0.93
C TYR A 141 -0.88 6.28 1.84
N THR A 142 -2.17 6.56 1.98
CA THR A 142 -3.06 5.79 2.86
C THR A 142 -3.25 4.35 2.39
N THR A 143 -3.33 4.12 1.06
CA THR A 143 -3.38 2.75 0.53
C THR A 143 -2.08 2.01 0.85
N VAL A 144 -0.91 2.65 0.73
CA VAL A 144 0.41 2.03 0.98
C VAL A 144 0.67 1.72 2.44
N ILE A 145 0.16 2.50 3.39
CA ILE A 145 0.32 2.17 4.81
C ILE A 145 -0.75 1.20 5.34
N THR A 146 -1.77 0.86 4.53
CA THR A 146 -2.90 0.03 4.97
C THR A 146 -2.98 -1.32 4.23
N TYR A 147 -3.06 -1.31 2.90
CA TYR A 147 -3.25 -2.54 2.12
C TYR A 147 -2.09 -3.52 2.19
N PRO A 148 -0.81 -3.12 2.21
CA PRO A 148 0.28 -4.08 2.32
C PRO A 148 0.21 -4.90 3.61
N LEU A 149 -0.17 -4.28 4.73
CA LEU A 149 -0.36 -4.97 6.00
C LEU A 149 -1.53 -5.96 5.91
N LEU A 150 -2.66 -5.54 5.33
CA LEU A 150 -3.80 -6.43 5.08
C LEU A 150 -3.41 -7.62 4.18
N VAL A 151 -2.69 -7.36 3.10
CA VAL A 151 -2.19 -8.37 2.15
C VAL A 151 -1.28 -9.35 2.87
N THR A 152 -0.33 -8.88 3.68
CA THR A 152 0.55 -9.74 4.47
C THR A 152 -0.27 -10.63 5.41
N ILE A 153 -1.24 -10.07 6.15
CA ILE A 153 -2.09 -10.86 7.05
C ILE A 153 -2.86 -11.93 6.27
N VAL A 154 -3.57 -11.55 5.21
CA VAL A 154 -4.38 -12.50 4.42
C VAL A 154 -3.51 -13.54 3.74
N TYR A 155 -2.35 -13.15 3.20
CA TYR A 155 -1.44 -14.07 2.57
C TYR A 155 -0.92 -15.11 3.57
N TRP A 156 -0.33 -14.68 4.69
CA TRP A 156 0.30 -15.62 5.63
C TRP A 156 -0.71 -16.43 6.45
N ALA A 157 -1.88 -15.88 6.76
CA ALA A 157 -2.90 -16.56 7.55
C ALA A 157 -3.82 -17.47 6.72
N VAL A 158 -4.07 -17.13 5.46
CA VAL A 158 -5.05 -17.83 4.61
C VAL A 158 -4.37 -18.45 3.40
N LEU A 159 -3.72 -17.65 2.56
CA LEU A 159 -3.25 -18.13 1.26
C LEU A 159 -2.05 -19.08 1.36
N TYR A 160 -1.09 -18.81 2.24
CA TYR A 160 0.12 -19.60 2.40
C TYR A 160 -0.18 -21.05 2.86
N PRO A 161 -0.97 -21.29 3.93
CA PRO A 161 -1.35 -22.64 4.32
C PRO A 161 -2.14 -23.37 3.24
N THR A 162 -3.02 -22.66 2.50
CA THR A 162 -3.77 -23.28 1.40
C THR A 162 -2.90 -23.60 0.19
N SER A 163 -1.82 -22.84 -0.06
CA SER A 163 -0.95 -23.01 -1.23
C SER A 163 0.19 -24.01 -0.99
N PHE A 164 0.66 -24.16 0.26
CA PHE A 164 1.84 -24.96 0.60
C PHE A 164 1.58 -26.02 1.69
N GLY A 165 0.34 -26.15 2.17
CA GLY A 165 -0.05 -27.13 3.18
C GLY A 165 0.48 -26.84 4.59
N ALA A 166 0.10 -27.70 5.54
CA ALA A 166 0.45 -27.52 6.97
C ALA A 166 1.94 -27.73 7.28
N ALA A 167 2.65 -28.53 6.47
CA ALA A 167 4.10 -28.71 6.59
C ALA A 167 4.88 -27.48 6.11
N GLY A 168 4.25 -26.62 5.29
CA GLY A 168 4.85 -25.43 4.74
C GLY A 168 6.05 -25.70 3.82
N GLY A 169 6.80 -24.64 3.56
CA GLY A 169 8.00 -24.66 2.73
C GLY A 169 7.74 -24.20 1.29
N PHE A 170 8.72 -23.48 0.72
CA PHE A 170 8.67 -23.05 -0.66
C PHE A 170 9.32 -24.10 -1.57
N PRO A 171 8.75 -24.38 -2.76
CA PRO A 171 9.25 -25.42 -3.65
C PRO A 171 10.63 -25.10 -4.25
N ASN A 172 10.98 -23.81 -4.33
CA ASN A 172 12.28 -23.36 -4.83
C ASN A 172 12.58 -21.93 -4.36
N VAL A 173 13.82 -21.50 -4.59
CA VAL A 173 14.33 -20.17 -4.19
C VAL A 173 13.55 -19.04 -4.86
N TYR A 174 13.12 -19.20 -6.11
CA TYR A 174 12.36 -18.18 -6.82
C TYR A 174 10.98 -17.96 -6.16
N THR A 175 10.24 -19.03 -5.86
CA THR A 175 8.96 -18.94 -5.15
C THR A 175 9.12 -18.38 -3.75
N ALA A 176 10.18 -18.76 -3.03
CA ALA A 176 10.48 -18.20 -1.71
C ALA A 176 10.75 -16.70 -1.77
N TRP A 177 11.64 -16.27 -2.66
CA TRP A 177 11.98 -14.87 -2.85
C TRP A 177 10.78 -14.05 -3.32
N GLY A 178 10.03 -14.53 -4.31
CA GLY A 178 8.87 -13.83 -4.86
C GLY A 178 7.80 -13.55 -3.79
N ASN A 179 7.55 -14.53 -2.92
CA ASN A 179 6.60 -14.41 -1.82
C ASN A 179 7.11 -13.56 -0.66
N ALA A 180 8.37 -13.72 -0.27
CA ALA A 180 8.99 -12.84 0.71
C ALA A 180 8.93 -11.39 0.26
N SER A 181 9.20 -11.11 -1.02
CA SER A 181 9.10 -9.77 -1.59
C SER A 181 7.68 -9.23 -1.55
N GLN A 182 6.72 -9.92 -2.18
CA GLN A 182 5.36 -9.39 -2.34
C GLN A 182 4.51 -9.39 -1.07
N HIS A 183 4.77 -10.30 -0.12
CA HIS A 183 3.90 -10.52 1.03
C HIS A 183 4.58 -10.36 2.39
N ALA A 184 5.89 -10.09 2.44
CA ALA A 184 6.58 -9.66 3.65
C ALA A 184 7.24 -8.28 3.51
N LEU A 185 8.04 -8.06 2.45
CA LEU A 185 8.71 -6.77 2.24
C LEU A 185 7.73 -5.65 1.90
N ASN A 186 6.56 -5.96 1.34
CA ASN A 186 5.46 -5.02 1.20
C ASN A 186 5.09 -4.34 2.54
N SER A 187 5.05 -5.10 3.64
CA SER A 187 4.82 -4.61 5.00
C SER A 187 6.03 -3.84 5.52
N LEU A 188 7.26 -4.26 5.21
CA LEU A 188 8.46 -3.46 5.55
C LEU A 188 8.38 -2.04 4.93
N PHE A 189 8.00 -1.94 3.66
CA PHE A 189 7.84 -0.65 2.98
C PHE A 189 6.72 0.19 3.60
N ALA A 190 5.58 -0.44 3.94
CA ALA A 190 4.50 0.22 4.66
C ALA A 190 4.95 0.74 6.03
N LEU A 191 5.64 -0.09 6.82
CA LEU A 191 6.15 0.26 8.15
C LEU A 191 7.18 1.40 8.06
N PHE A 192 8.03 1.43 7.05
CA PHE A 192 8.91 2.57 6.81
C PHE A 192 8.12 3.88 6.64
N GLU A 193 7.07 3.87 5.80
CA GLU A 193 6.22 5.05 5.56
C GLU A 193 5.31 5.42 6.75
N ILE A 194 5.07 4.48 7.67
CA ILE A 194 4.38 4.72 8.95
C ILE A 194 5.33 5.37 9.97
N PHE A 195 6.55 4.86 10.09
CA PHE A 195 7.43 5.23 11.20
C PHE A 195 8.41 6.35 10.87
N ILE A 196 8.87 6.51 9.62
CA ILE A 196 10.00 7.38 9.30
C ILE A 196 9.60 8.79 8.82
N PRO A 197 8.68 8.96 7.83
CA PRO A 197 8.21 10.28 7.43
C PRO A 197 7.53 11.06 8.56
N ARG A 198 7.18 12.33 8.32
CA ARG A 198 6.42 13.19 9.26
C ARG A 198 4.93 13.29 8.94
N THR A 199 4.46 12.41 8.07
CA THR A 199 3.07 12.31 7.62
C THR A 199 2.09 12.33 8.79
N GLN A 200 0.95 12.99 8.57
CA GLN A 200 -0.12 13.06 9.57
C GLN A 200 -0.99 11.80 9.52
N PRO A 201 -1.79 11.54 10.58
CA PRO A 201 -2.85 10.56 10.53
C PRO A 201 -3.72 10.76 9.29
N PRO A 202 -3.98 9.68 8.52
CA PRO A 202 -4.85 9.78 7.36
C PRO A 202 -6.21 10.38 7.72
N PRO A 203 -6.79 11.24 6.87
CA PRO A 203 -8.19 11.64 6.98
C PRO A 203 -9.10 10.41 7.09
N LEU A 204 -10.05 10.41 8.03
CA LEU A 204 -10.95 9.27 8.25
C LEU A 204 -11.79 8.93 7.00
N VAL A 205 -12.08 9.91 6.15
CA VAL A 205 -12.77 9.69 4.86
C VAL A 205 -11.97 8.77 3.93
N HIS A 206 -10.65 8.62 4.10
CA HIS A 206 -9.87 7.69 3.31
C HIS A 206 -10.31 6.24 3.55
N LEU A 207 -10.82 5.87 4.74
CA LEU A 207 -11.35 4.54 4.98
C LEU A 207 -12.49 4.21 4.01
N TRP A 208 -13.39 5.16 3.75
CA TRP A 208 -14.43 5.00 2.72
C TRP A 208 -13.80 4.68 1.36
N TRP A 209 -12.74 5.41 0.96
CA TRP A 209 -12.11 5.22 -0.34
C TRP A 209 -11.37 3.89 -0.43
N LEU A 210 -10.77 3.45 0.67
CA LEU A 210 -10.16 2.12 0.75
C LEU A 210 -11.21 1.01 0.59
N ILE A 211 -12.41 1.17 1.16
CA ILE A 211 -13.50 0.21 1.00
C ILE A 211 -13.98 0.19 -0.46
N VAL A 212 -14.13 1.36 -1.10
CA VAL A 212 -14.55 1.43 -2.50
C VAL A 212 -13.53 0.83 -3.44
N ILE A 213 -12.23 1.07 -3.24
CA ILE A 213 -11.18 0.43 -4.05
C ILE A 213 -11.22 -1.10 -3.88
N LEU A 214 -11.44 -1.63 -2.67
CA LEU A 214 -11.59 -3.07 -2.44
C LEU A 214 -12.86 -3.64 -3.09
N ALA A 215 -13.97 -2.89 -3.07
CA ALA A 215 -15.20 -3.30 -3.75
C ALA A 215 -15.03 -3.33 -5.28
N LEU A 216 -14.32 -2.34 -5.84
CA LEU A 216 -13.95 -2.33 -7.26
C LEU A 216 -13.03 -3.50 -7.61
N TYR A 217 -12.06 -3.82 -6.74
CA TYR A 217 -11.22 -5.01 -6.91
C TYR A 217 -12.04 -6.31 -6.87
N LEU A 218 -13.01 -6.44 -5.96
CA LEU A 218 -13.90 -7.60 -5.94
C LEU A 218 -14.65 -7.73 -7.28
N GLY A 219 -15.12 -6.63 -7.85
CA GLY A 219 -15.68 -6.58 -9.19
C GLY A 219 -14.68 -7.07 -10.25
N LEU A 220 -13.44 -6.58 -10.22
CA LEU A 220 -12.37 -7.03 -11.12
C LEU A 220 -12.12 -8.54 -11.00
N ALA A 221 -12.11 -9.10 -9.79
CA ALA A 221 -11.90 -10.54 -9.58
C ALA A 221 -12.98 -11.40 -10.25
N TYR A 222 -14.25 -10.94 -10.25
CA TYR A 222 -15.33 -11.62 -10.97
C TYR A 222 -15.34 -11.33 -12.48
N VAL A 223 -14.81 -10.18 -12.92
CA VAL A 223 -14.52 -9.95 -14.35
C VAL A 223 -13.45 -10.93 -14.84
N THR A 224 -12.40 -11.18 -14.04
CA THR A 224 -11.40 -12.22 -14.34
C THR A 224 -12.05 -13.59 -14.46
N LEU A 225 -12.94 -13.97 -13.55
CA LEU A 225 -13.69 -15.23 -13.69
C LEU A 225 -14.47 -15.27 -15.01
N ALA A 226 -15.20 -14.21 -15.34
CA ALA A 226 -16.03 -14.16 -16.54
C ALA A 226 -15.23 -14.16 -17.86
N THR A 227 -13.99 -13.64 -17.85
CA THR A 227 -13.18 -13.44 -19.07
C THR A 227 -12.02 -14.43 -19.21
N GLN A 228 -11.51 -14.95 -18.09
CA GLN A 228 -10.34 -15.84 -18.04
C GLN A 228 -10.67 -17.20 -17.41
N GLY A 229 -11.89 -17.39 -16.89
CA GLY A 229 -12.39 -18.70 -16.47
C GLY A 229 -11.91 -19.21 -15.12
N PHE A 230 -11.30 -18.35 -14.29
CA PHE A 230 -10.75 -18.76 -13.00
C PHE A 230 -11.05 -17.79 -11.85
N TYR A 231 -11.13 -18.31 -10.62
CA TYR A 231 -11.24 -17.49 -9.41
C TYR A 231 -9.86 -17.05 -8.93
N VAL A 232 -9.64 -15.74 -8.81
CA VAL A 232 -8.35 -15.19 -8.37
C VAL A 232 -7.88 -15.75 -7.03
N TYR A 233 -8.82 -16.06 -6.13
CA TYR A 233 -8.52 -16.68 -4.84
C TYR A 233 -9.45 -17.87 -4.57
N PRO A 234 -8.94 -18.96 -3.99
CA PRO A 234 -9.73 -20.11 -3.53
C PRO A 234 -10.92 -19.73 -2.66
N PHE A 235 -10.71 -18.78 -1.73
CA PHE A 235 -11.75 -18.30 -0.83
C PHE A 235 -12.88 -17.51 -1.53
N LEU A 236 -12.75 -17.19 -2.81
CA LEU A 236 -13.83 -16.60 -3.62
C LEU A 236 -14.62 -17.66 -4.41
N ASN A 237 -14.12 -18.89 -4.53
CA ASN A 237 -14.78 -19.99 -5.21
C ASN A 237 -15.78 -20.70 -4.28
N PRO A 238 -17.10 -20.64 -4.53
CA PRO A 238 -18.08 -21.34 -3.70
C PRO A 238 -17.90 -22.87 -3.68
N ALA A 239 -17.26 -23.47 -4.70
CA ALA A 239 -17.04 -24.92 -4.74
C ALA A 239 -15.95 -25.37 -3.75
N GLU A 240 -14.98 -24.51 -3.45
CA GLU A 240 -13.83 -24.82 -2.57
C GLU A 240 -14.05 -24.37 -1.12
N ASN A 241 -15.01 -23.46 -0.90
CA ASN A 241 -15.34 -23.00 0.44
C ASN A 241 -16.26 -24.00 1.15
N ALA A 242 -15.87 -24.46 2.34
CA ALA A 242 -16.68 -25.37 3.17
C ALA A 242 -18.12 -24.85 3.44
N GLY A 243 -18.34 -23.53 3.40
CA GLY A 243 -19.65 -22.89 3.54
C GLY A 243 -20.37 -22.57 2.23
N GLY A 244 -19.86 -23.03 1.08
CA GLY A 244 -20.37 -22.66 -0.23
C GLY A 244 -20.36 -21.15 -0.45
N ARG A 245 -21.45 -20.62 -1.01
CA ARG A 245 -21.67 -19.17 -1.16
C ARG A 245 -21.64 -18.40 0.16
N ARG A 246 -22.09 -19.02 1.27
CA ARG A 246 -22.05 -18.38 2.60
C ARG A 246 -20.62 -18.22 3.09
N GLY A 247 -19.74 -19.17 2.77
CA GLY A 247 -18.30 -19.08 3.05
C GLY A 247 -17.66 -17.89 2.34
N VAL A 248 -17.93 -17.74 1.03
CA VAL A 248 -17.46 -16.58 0.24
C VAL A 248 -17.94 -15.26 0.83
N THR A 249 -19.23 -15.17 1.20
CA THR A 249 -19.76 -13.98 1.89
C THR A 249 -19.03 -13.70 3.19
N GLY A 250 -18.74 -14.74 3.98
CA GLY A 250 -17.95 -14.64 5.21
C GLY A 250 -16.57 -14.04 4.97
N TYR A 251 -15.85 -14.49 3.93
CA TYR A 251 -14.55 -13.92 3.55
C TYR A 251 -14.63 -12.46 3.11
N ILE A 252 -15.64 -12.08 2.33
CA ILE A 252 -15.83 -10.69 1.88
C ILE A 252 -16.00 -9.76 3.10
N PHE A 253 -16.89 -10.12 4.04
CA PHE A 253 -17.08 -9.34 5.26
C PHE A 253 -15.89 -9.42 6.21
N GLY A 254 -15.17 -10.54 6.25
CA GLY A 254 -13.94 -10.69 7.02
C GLY A 254 -12.83 -9.76 6.52
N ILE A 255 -12.61 -9.66 5.21
CA ILE A 255 -11.66 -8.72 4.60
C ILE A 255 -12.10 -7.27 4.83
N LEU A 256 -13.40 -6.98 4.74
CA LEU A 256 -13.95 -5.66 5.07
C LEU A 256 -13.66 -5.27 6.53
N ALA A 257 -13.91 -6.17 7.47
CA ALA A 257 -13.55 -5.95 8.88
C ALA A 257 -12.03 -5.79 9.04
N GLY A 258 -11.26 -6.60 8.33
CA GLY A 258 -9.80 -6.54 8.31
C GLY A 258 -9.27 -5.17 7.90
N VAL A 259 -9.74 -4.59 6.79
CA VAL A 259 -9.30 -3.25 6.35
C VAL A 259 -9.67 -2.16 7.36
N ILE A 260 -10.83 -2.26 8.02
CA ILE A 260 -11.27 -1.30 9.05
C ILE A 260 -10.33 -1.37 10.26
N VAL A 261 -10.04 -2.58 10.75
CA VAL A 261 -9.15 -2.80 11.89
C VAL A 261 -7.73 -2.32 11.58
N VAL A 262 -7.18 -2.74 10.43
CA VAL A 262 -5.82 -2.33 10.02
C VAL A 262 -5.73 -0.81 9.87
N PHE A 263 -6.72 -0.17 9.23
CA PHE A 263 -6.76 1.28 9.12
C PHE A 263 -6.76 1.96 10.49
N GLY A 264 -7.61 1.51 11.43
CA GLY A 264 -7.68 2.06 12.78
C GLY A 264 -6.36 1.93 13.54
N VAL A 265 -5.71 0.76 13.47
CA VAL A 265 -4.39 0.52 14.08
C VAL A 265 -3.35 1.44 13.47
N VAL A 266 -3.26 1.50 12.14
CA VAL A 266 -2.29 2.34 11.43
C VAL A 266 -2.51 3.82 11.74
N TRP A 267 -3.76 4.28 11.76
CA TRP A 267 -4.11 5.63 12.16
C TRP A 267 -3.61 5.96 13.56
N GLY A 268 -3.85 5.06 14.52
CA GLY A 268 -3.37 5.19 15.90
C GLY A 268 -1.84 5.21 15.99
N VAL A 269 -1.15 4.30 15.31
CA VAL A 269 0.32 4.24 15.30
C VAL A 269 0.92 5.52 14.71
N VAL A 270 0.37 6.00 13.59
CA VAL A 270 0.79 7.26 12.97
C VAL A 270 0.58 8.44 13.92
N TRP A 271 -0.56 8.50 14.61
CA TRP A 271 -0.87 9.51 15.60
C TRP A 271 0.13 9.47 16.77
N VAL A 272 0.36 8.30 17.37
CA VAL A 272 1.36 8.11 18.44
C VAL A 272 2.74 8.54 17.96
N ARG A 273 3.17 8.12 16.76
CA ARG A 273 4.47 8.50 16.18
C ARG A 273 4.58 10.01 16.06
N ARG A 274 3.56 10.72 15.56
CA ARG A 274 3.57 12.19 15.48
C ARG A 274 3.65 12.82 16.88
N TRP A 275 2.82 12.37 17.82
CA TRP A 275 2.79 12.88 19.18
C TRP A 275 4.14 12.72 19.89
N VAL A 276 4.73 11.51 19.87
CA VAL A 276 6.04 11.24 20.47
C VAL A 276 7.12 12.10 19.80
N THR A 277 7.20 12.08 18.48
CA THR A 277 8.32 12.71 17.77
C THR A 277 8.23 14.23 17.77
N GLU A 278 7.05 14.81 17.61
CA GLU A 278 6.90 16.26 17.45
C GLU A 278 6.56 16.98 18.75
N GLU A 279 5.68 16.42 19.59
CA GLU A 279 5.25 17.08 20.83
C GLU A 279 6.17 16.76 22.01
N LYS A 280 6.65 15.51 22.12
CA LYS A 280 7.53 15.10 23.23
C LYS A 280 9.01 15.30 22.95
N MET A 281 9.47 14.98 21.74
CA MET A 281 10.88 15.08 21.37
C MET A 281 11.23 16.38 20.62
N GLY A 282 10.24 17.18 20.22
CA GLY A 282 10.47 18.42 19.46
C GLY A 282 11.06 18.21 18.05
N CYS A 283 11.06 16.99 17.52
CA CYS A 283 11.65 16.61 16.24
C CYS A 283 10.71 16.96 15.07
N LYS A 284 10.51 18.26 14.82
CA LYS A 284 9.70 18.79 13.71
C LYS A 284 10.39 18.70 12.33
N GLY A 285 11.35 17.79 12.18
CA GLY A 285 12.03 17.46 10.93
C GLY A 285 13.38 18.13 10.72
N LYS A 286 14.29 17.42 10.04
CA LYS A 286 15.59 17.95 9.60
C LYS A 286 15.45 18.53 8.20
N PHE A 287 15.59 19.84 8.06
CA PHE A 287 15.42 20.54 6.78
C PHE A 287 16.71 20.52 5.93
N ALA A 288 16.58 20.38 4.61
CA ALA A 288 17.67 20.67 3.70
C ALA A 288 17.92 22.19 3.71
N ALA A 289 19.20 22.60 3.74
CA ALA A 289 19.72 23.94 4.00
C ALA A 289 18.76 25.13 3.73
N GLY A 290 18.56 25.94 4.78
CA GLY A 290 17.71 27.13 4.80
C GLY A 290 17.30 27.59 6.22
N GLY A 291 17.64 26.82 7.27
CA GLY A 291 17.34 27.14 8.66
C GLY A 291 18.14 28.29 9.28
N ARG A 292 18.18 29.46 8.62
CA ARG A 292 18.40 30.73 9.32
C ARG A 292 17.15 31.59 9.20
N GLY A 293 16.34 31.51 10.25
CA GLY A 293 15.49 32.60 10.72
C GLY A 293 14.31 32.99 9.85
N SER A 294 13.16 32.37 10.09
CA SER A 294 11.90 33.11 10.08
C SER A 294 10.83 32.34 10.86
N GLY A 295 10.41 32.95 11.98
CA GLY A 295 9.06 32.88 12.53
C GLY A 295 8.55 31.52 13.00
N VAL A 296 8.22 31.48 14.30
CA VAL A 296 7.15 30.61 14.80
C VAL A 296 5.92 30.81 13.90
N ASP A 297 5.63 29.86 13.01
CA ASP A 297 4.44 29.91 12.17
C ASP A 297 3.24 29.51 13.04
N GLN A 298 2.48 30.51 13.48
CA GLN A 298 1.36 30.42 14.41
C GLN A 298 0.08 29.91 13.73
N ALA A 299 0.23 28.98 12.78
CA ALA A 299 -0.83 28.48 11.91
C ALA A 299 -0.99 26.95 11.99
N ASP A 300 -0.93 26.41 13.20
CA ASP A 300 -1.52 25.09 13.49
C ASP A 300 -2.92 25.33 14.11
N PRO A 301 -4.00 25.40 13.30
CA PRO A 301 -5.35 25.68 13.79
C PRO A 301 -5.89 24.61 14.75
N GLU A 302 -5.23 23.44 14.84
CA GLU A 302 -5.60 22.39 15.79
C GLU A 302 -5.05 22.66 17.21
N MET A 303 -4.00 23.49 17.34
CA MET A 303 -3.41 23.89 18.62
C MET A 303 -4.10 25.13 19.23
N THR A 304 -4.65 26.02 18.42
CA THR A 304 -5.41 27.19 18.92
C THR A 304 -6.72 26.78 19.61
N MET A 305 -7.42 25.73 19.14
CA MET A 305 -8.63 25.26 19.83
C MET A 305 -8.37 24.66 21.21
N ARG A 306 -7.21 24.05 21.44
CA ARG A 306 -6.85 23.48 22.77
C ARG A 306 -6.35 24.54 23.75
N ALA A 307 -5.89 25.69 23.27
CA ALA A 307 -5.52 26.82 24.12
C ALA A 307 -6.75 27.66 24.52
N GLU A 308 -7.81 27.67 23.70
CA GLU A 308 -9.04 28.44 23.95
C GLU A 308 -10.11 27.67 24.76
N THR A 309 -9.93 26.37 25.00
CA THR A 309 -10.88 25.53 25.78
C THR A 309 -10.34 25.12 27.14
N GLY A 310 -9.38 25.88 27.67
CA GLY A 310 -8.98 25.79 29.08
C GLY A 310 -10.04 26.39 29.99
N ASP A 311 -11.11 25.65 30.22
CA ASP A 311 -11.96 25.62 31.42
C ASP A 311 -12.49 24.19 31.61
#